data_AF-A0A815ME59-F1
#
_entry.id   AF-A0A815ME59-F1
#
_cell.length_a   1.000
_cell.length_b   1.000
_cell.length_c   1.000
_cell.angle_alpha   90.00
_cell.angle_beta   90.00
_cell.angle_gamma   90.00
#
_symmetry.space_group_name_H-M   'P 1'
#
loop_
_entity.id
_entity.type
_entity.pdbx_description
1 polymer ?
#
loop_
_entity_poly.entity_id
_entity_poly.type
_entity_poly.pdbx_seq_one_letter_code
_entity_poly.pdbx_strand_id
1 'polypeptide(L)'
;MARLILDTNCFAYNNKYYKQIRGAAMGSAFTQVLANIYMFEWEQDLIQYQEKHNGIYGRLNSIEEIYRELEKAQHKDINIKITTIISTSIHFLDVTITNGNGKLRTSIYHKPTTESYILPYTSDPPRHIHRNIPYEALLRAARICLHVNDFYFERIRIDMSLLLNHYPPSFITKQINRFFRLNNAMSVLHELNEDVYHHLHQTLLRQPTRREKTLIYMMHYPTVKPLVLQPKIWNKELMYPCYLRT
;
A
#
# COMPACT_ATOMS: atom_id res chain seq x y z
N MET A 1 32.93 -4.56 4.31
CA MET A 1 32.29 -3.47 3.53
C MET A 1 31.17 -2.76 4.30
N ALA A 2 30.18 -3.47 4.84
CA ALA A 2 29.11 -2.87 5.66
C ALA A 2 29.61 -2.00 6.83
N ARG A 3 30.58 -2.51 7.60
CA ARG A 3 31.21 -1.78 8.70
C ARG A 3 31.84 -0.46 8.27
N LEU A 4 32.51 -0.43 7.11
CA LEU A 4 33.10 0.80 6.58
C LEU A 4 32.01 1.85 6.30
N ILE A 5 30.92 1.45 5.64
CA ILE A 5 29.81 2.34 5.29
C ILE A 5 29.15 2.94 6.55
N LEU A 6 29.04 2.15 7.62
CA LEU A 6 28.47 2.61 8.89
C LEU A 6 29.45 3.46 9.70
N ASP A 7 30.74 3.09 9.73
CA ASP A 7 31.76 3.73 10.56
C ASP A 7 32.34 5.00 9.92
N THR A 8 32.24 5.19 8.61
CA THR A 8 32.78 6.35 7.87
C THR A 8 31.71 7.34 7.42
N ASN A 9 30.56 7.33 8.07
CA ASN A 9 29.43 8.13 7.65
C ASN A 9 29.56 9.59 8.13
N CYS A 10 30.00 10.47 7.24
CA CYS A 10 30.27 11.88 7.51
C CYS A 10 29.46 12.78 6.55
N PHE A 11 28.98 13.93 7.04
CA PHE A 11 28.26 14.92 6.25
C PHE A 11 28.69 16.35 6.61
N ALA A 12 28.48 17.29 5.70
CA ALA A 12 28.76 18.71 5.90
C ALA A 12 27.46 19.50 6.06
N TYR A 13 27.41 20.38 7.06
CA TYR A 13 26.30 21.30 7.29
C TYR A 13 26.83 22.61 7.89
N ASN A 14 26.38 23.77 7.40
CA ASN A 14 26.85 25.09 7.85
C ASN A 14 28.39 25.21 7.95
N ASN A 15 29.11 24.79 6.89
CA ASN A 15 30.58 24.78 6.82
C ASN A 15 31.29 23.99 7.94
N LYS A 16 30.60 23.07 8.60
CA LYS A 16 31.17 22.16 9.60
C LYS A 16 30.97 20.71 9.16
N TYR A 17 31.93 19.86 9.50
CA TYR A 17 31.89 18.43 9.26
C TYR A 17 31.38 17.69 10.49
N TYR A 18 30.45 16.78 10.28
CA TYR A 18 29.84 15.97 11.32
C TYR A 18 29.99 14.49 10.96
N LYS A 19 30.25 13.67 11.98
CA LYS A 19 30.20 12.22 11.88
C LYS A 19 28.91 11.72 12.51
N GLN A 20 28.13 10.94 11.78
CA GLN A 20 26.94 10.31 12.33
C GLN A 20 27.38 9.17 13.28
N ILE A 21 27.04 9.30 14.55
CA ILE A 21 27.43 8.33 15.61
C ILE A 21 26.38 7.23 15.85
N ARG A 22 25.13 7.44 15.41
CA ARG A 22 24.03 6.49 15.55
C ARG A 22 23.14 6.49 14.31
N GLY A 23 22.73 5.29 13.90
CA GLY A 23 21.96 5.07 12.67
C GLY A 23 22.85 5.07 11.43
N ALA A 24 22.21 5.08 10.26
CA ALA A 24 22.87 5.09 8.97
C ALA A 24 22.40 6.29 8.13
N ALA A 25 23.22 6.72 7.17
CA ALA A 25 22.89 7.89 6.35
C ALA A 25 21.69 7.58 5.45
N MET A 26 20.74 8.52 5.44
CA MET A 26 19.65 8.53 4.48
C MET A 26 20.22 8.68 3.06
N GLY A 27 19.65 7.93 2.11
CA GLY A 27 20.05 7.96 0.70
C GLY A 27 21.11 6.93 0.29
N SER A 28 21.74 6.23 1.23
CA SER A 28 22.59 5.07 0.89
C SER A 28 21.72 3.85 0.56
N ALA A 29 22.02 3.19 -0.57
CA ALA A 29 21.32 1.97 -0.99
C ALA A 29 21.41 0.84 0.05
N PHE A 30 22.47 0.81 0.85
CA PHE A 30 22.67 -0.17 1.90
C PHE A 30 21.83 0.12 3.15
N THR A 31 21.61 1.40 3.47
CA THR A 31 20.85 1.82 4.67
C THR A 31 19.43 1.27 4.68
N GLN A 32 18.76 1.22 3.52
CA GLN A 32 17.38 0.70 3.45
C GLN A 32 17.30 -0.77 3.89
N VAL A 33 18.28 -1.59 3.47
CA VAL A 33 18.33 -3.01 3.82
C VAL A 33 18.56 -3.17 5.33
N LEU A 34 19.49 -2.40 5.89
CA LEU A 34 19.75 -2.41 7.33
C LEU A 34 18.55 -1.95 8.15
N ALA A 35 17.86 -0.89 7.72
CA ALA A 35 16.66 -0.40 8.38
C ALA A 35 15.56 -1.47 8.39
N ASN A 36 15.38 -2.20 7.28
CA ASN A 36 14.44 -3.31 7.21
C ASN A 36 14.81 -4.46 8.15
N ILE A 37 16.09 -4.83 8.23
CA ILE A 37 16.57 -5.89 9.15
C ILE A 37 16.35 -5.48 10.61
N TYR A 38 16.72 -4.24 10.95
CA TYR A 38 16.55 -3.71 12.29
C TYR A 38 15.07 -3.64 12.68
N MET A 39 14.20 -3.12 11.80
CA MET A 39 12.76 -3.08 12.05
C MET A 39 12.16 -4.47 12.18
N PHE A 40 12.63 -5.43 11.36
CA PHE A 40 12.22 -6.83 11.45
C PHE A 40 12.56 -7.43 12.82
N GLU A 41 13.76 -7.19 13.35
CA GLU A 41 14.14 -7.65 14.70
C GLU A 41 13.33 -6.92 15.79
N TRP A 42 13.17 -5.61 15.65
CA TRP A 42 12.45 -4.77 16.62
C TRP A 42 10.97 -5.18 16.77
N GLU A 43 10.31 -5.55 15.67
CA GLU A 43 8.88 -5.92 15.63
C GLU A 43 8.60 -7.37 16.08
N GLN A 44 9.61 -8.22 16.31
CA GLN A 44 9.42 -9.65 16.59
C GLN A 44 8.48 -9.93 17.77
N ASP A 45 8.63 -9.22 18.90
CA ASP A 45 7.77 -9.46 20.06
C ASP A 45 6.31 -9.12 19.77
N LEU A 46 6.05 -8.09 18.95
CA LEU A 46 4.70 -7.70 18.53
C LEU A 46 4.12 -8.75 17.57
N ILE A 47 4.93 -9.27 16.64
CA ILE A 47 4.52 -10.35 15.74
C ILE A 47 4.18 -11.62 16.54
N GLN A 48 5.03 -12.03 17.48
CA GLN A 48 4.78 -13.20 18.31
C GLN A 48 3.52 -13.05 19.17
N TYR A 49 3.32 -11.85 19.76
CA TYR A 49 2.09 -11.54 20.47
C TYR A 49 0.87 -11.66 19.54
N GLN A 50 0.96 -11.11 18.33
CA GLN A 50 -0.09 -11.18 17.33
C GLN A 50 -0.42 -12.62 16.92
N GLU A 51 0.59 -13.44 16.61
CA GLU A 51 0.42 -14.85 16.21
C GLU A 51 -0.24 -15.67 17.33
N LYS A 52 0.20 -15.49 18.58
CA LYS A 52 -0.34 -16.20 19.74
C LYS A 52 -1.84 -15.94 19.96
N HIS A 53 -2.32 -14.75 19.63
CA HIS A 53 -3.72 -14.35 19.83
C HIS A 53 -4.57 -14.54 18.57
N ASN A 54 -4.05 -15.20 17.53
CA ASN A 54 -4.67 -15.33 16.21
C ASN A 54 -5.12 -13.97 15.65
N GLY A 55 -4.36 -12.93 15.96
CA GLY A 55 -4.63 -11.58 15.51
C GLY A 55 -4.22 -11.45 14.05
N ILE A 56 -5.18 -11.46 13.15
CA ILE A 56 -5.00 -10.73 11.89
C ILE A 56 -5.91 -9.52 12.06
N TYR A 57 -5.35 -8.38 12.44
CA TYR A 57 -6.11 -7.14 12.64
C TYR A 57 -7.49 -7.36 13.31
N GLY A 58 -7.53 -7.47 14.65
CA GLY A 58 -8.77 -7.20 15.38
C GLY A 58 -9.56 -8.37 15.95
N ARG A 59 -8.89 -9.32 16.61
CA ARG A 59 -9.52 -10.01 17.75
C ARG A 59 -8.54 -10.09 18.89
N LEU A 60 -8.62 -9.10 19.78
CA LEU A 60 -7.80 -9.01 20.98
C LEU A 60 -8.77 -9.05 22.16
N ASN A 61 -8.44 -9.87 23.15
CA ASN A 61 -9.36 -10.24 24.22
C ASN A 61 -9.57 -9.10 25.22
N SER A 62 -8.60 -8.19 25.35
CA SER A 62 -8.64 -7.03 26.25
C SER A 62 -7.84 -5.89 25.62
N ILE A 63 -8.39 -4.67 25.68
CA ILE A 63 -7.73 -3.44 25.19
C ILE A 63 -6.51 -3.13 26.08
N GLU A 64 -6.59 -3.40 27.38
CA GLU A 64 -5.53 -3.14 28.35
C GLU A 64 -4.25 -3.95 28.07
N GLU A 65 -4.38 -5.21 27.65
CA GLU A 65 -3.25 -6.04 27.27
C GLU A 65 -2.46 -5.46 26.10
N ILE A 66 -3.17 -4.96 25.09
CA ILE A 66 -2.56 -4.33 23.90
C ILE A 66 -1.76 -3.11 24.32
N TYR A 67 -2.35 -2.25 25.16
CA TYR A 67 -1.68 -1.04 25.62
C TYR A 67 -0.37 -1.36 26.35
N ARG A 68 -0.35 -2.40 27.18
CA ARG A 68 0.88 -2.82 27.86
C ARG A 68 1.96 -3.28 26.89
N GLU A 69 1.61 -4.06 25.86
CA GLU A 69 2.59 -4.50 24.87
C GLU A 69 3.08 -3.35 23.97
N LEU A 70 2.20 -2.43 23.59
CA LEU A 70 2.57 -1.23 22.85
C LEU A 70 3.47 -0.30 23.67
N GLU A 71 3.20 -0.16 24.98
CA GLU A 71 4.04 0.63 25.88
C GLU A 71 5.44 0.01 26.04
N LYS A 72 5.54 -1.32 26.17
CA LYS A 72 6.84 -2.00 26.14
C LYS A 72 7.59 -1.72 24.83
N ALA A 73 6.91 -1.82 23.69
CA ALA A 73 7.50 -1.58 22.39
C ALA A 73 7.96 -0.12 22.20
N GLN A 74 7.21 0.84 22.74
CA GLN A 74 7.56 2.27 22.72
C GLN A 74 8.91 2.55 23.40
N HIS A 75 9.26 1.79 24.43
CA HIS A 75 10.49 1.99 25.21
C HIS A 75 11.70 1.21 24.68
N LYS A 76 11.53 0.38 23.62
CA LYS A 76 12.63 -0.42 23.05
C LYS A 76 13.71 0.43 22.37
N ASP A 77 13.32 1.47 21.64
CA ASP A 77 14.26 2.41 21.02
C ASP A 77 13.72 3.84 21.09
N ILE A 78 14.51 4.74 21.67
CA ILE A 78 14.18 6.16 21.83
C ILE A 78 13.84 6.89 20.52
N ASN A 79 14.30 6.39 19.37
CA ASN A 79 14.07 6.99 18.07
C ASN A 79 12.83 6.44 17.35
N ILE A 80 12.23 5.37 17.87
CA ILE A 80 11.01 4.78 17.30
C ILE A 80 9.84 5.18 18.17
N LYS A 81 8.89 5.89 17.57
CA LYS A 81 7.63 6.28 18.23
C LYS A 81 6.47 5.58 17.55
N ILE A 82 5.74 4.80 18.33
CA ILE A 82 4.46 4.19 17.97
C ILE A 82 3.37 5.21 18.26
N THR A 83 2.44 5.38 17.32
CA THR A 83 1.24 6.18 17.49
C THR A 83 0.05 5.26 17.64
N THR A 84 -0.58 5.27 18.81
CA THR A 84 -1.74 4.43 19.12
C THR A 84 -3.01 5.26 19.03
N ILE A 85 -3.95 4.83 18.19
CA ILE A 85 -5.24 5.50 17.99
C ILE A 85 -6.34 4.45 18.13
N ILE A 86 -7.31 4.68 19.01
CA ILE A 86 -8.54 3.89 19.09
C ILE A 86 -9.67 4.71 18.51
N SER A 87 -10.26 4.20 17.43
CA SER A 87 -11.38 4.84 16.76
C SER A 87 -12.19 3.79 16.01
N THR A 88 -13.44 4.12 15.69
CA THR A 88 -14.27 3.34 14.76
C THR A 88 -13.78 3.46 13.31
N SER A 89 -13.03 4.52 13.01
CA SER A 89 -12.43 4.81 11.70
C SER A 89 -10.97 5.22 11.87
N ILE A 90 -10.07 4.56 11.15
CA ILE A 90 -8.63 4.80 11.23
C ILE A 90 -8.05 4.91 9.82
N HIS A 91 -7.10 5.82 9.64
CA HIS A 91 -6.36 5.98 8.38
C HIS A 91 -4.99 5.33 8.51
N PHE A 92 -4.63 4.49 7.54
CA PHE A 92 -3.30 3.91 7.43
C PHE A 92 -2.84 3.96 5.97
N LEU A 93 -1.72 4.67 5.75
CA LEU A 93 -1.22 4.98 4.40
C LEU A 93 -2.31 5.63 3.55
N ASP A 94 -2.75 4.90 2.53
CA ASP A 94 -3.69 5.29 1.50
C ASP A 94 -5.10 4.72 1.72
N VAL A 95 -5.34 4.10 2.88
CA VAL A 95 -6.57 3.35 3.20
C VAL A 95 -7.23 3.92 4.45
N THR A 96 -8.54 4.10 4.39
CA THR A 96 -9.40 4.31 5.56
C THR A 96 -10.08 2.99 5.89
N ILE A 97 -9.92 2.54 7.13
CA ILE A 97 -10.55 1.32 7.65
C ILE A 97 -11.62 1.77 8.64
N THR A 98 -12.86 1.41 8.36
CA THR A 98 -14.02 1.67 9.23
C THR A 98 -14.58 0.36 9.75
N ASN A 99 -14.92 0.31 11.03
CA ASN A 99 -15.63 -0.82 11.63
C ASN A 99 -17.12 -0.51 11.68
N GLY A 100 -17.91 -1.19 10.84
CA GLY A 100 -19.37 -1.15 10.86
C GLY A 100 -19.94 -2.40 11.54
N ASN A 101 -20.20 -2.32 12.85
CA ASN A 101 -20.84 -3.39 13.64
C ASN A 101 -20.16 -4.76 13.49
N GLY A 102 -18.82 -4.80 13.50
CA GLY A 102 -18.03 -6.03 13.40
C GLY A 102 -17.64 -6.40 11.97
N LYS A 103 -18.09 -5.66 10.95
CA LYS A 103 -17.62 -5.79 9.57
C LYS A 103 -16.68 -4.63 9.23
N LEU A 104 -15.46 -4.97 8.81
CA LEU A 104 -14.51 -3.97 8.34
C LEU A 104 -14.88 -3.52 6.93
N ARG A 105 -14.84 -2.21 6.71
CA ARG A 105 -15.02 -1.55 5.41
C ARG A 105 -13.78 -0.73 5.11
N THR A 106 -13.27 -0.88 3.89
CA THR A 106 -12.07 -0.17 3.43
C THR A 106 -12.43 0.77 2.28
N SER A 107 -11.85 1.97 2.31
CA SER A 107 -11.97 2.98 1.26
C SER A 107 -10.66 3.75 1.10
N ILE A 108 -10.49 4.52 0.03
CA ILE A 108 -9.27 5.29 -0.17
C ILE A 108 -9.24 6.49 0.78
N TYR A 109 -8.10 6.65 1.47
CA TYR A 109 -7.81 7.85 2.22
C TYR A 109 -7.13 8.89 1.34
N HIS A 110 -7.65 10.12 1.37
CA HIS A 110 -7.01 11.29 0.78
C HIS A 110 -6.66 12.26 1.90
N LYS A 111 -5.41 12.71 1.95
CA LYS A 111 -5.03 13.70 2.96
C LYS A 111 -5.80 15.01 2.69
N PRO A 112 -6.22 15.74 3.73
CA PRO A 112 -6.93 17.02 3.55
C PRO A 112 -6.13 18.04 2.73
N THR A 113 -4.80 17.94 2.77
CA THR A 113 -3.87 18.81 2.04
C THR A 113 -3.51 18.30 0.64
N THR A 114 -4.05 17.14 0.22
CA THR A 114 -3.76 16.59 -1.11
C THR A 114 -4.45 17.45 -2.17
N GLU A 115 -3.67 18.20 -2.92
CA GLU A 115 -4.12 18.79 -4.17
C GLU A 115 -4.45 17.68 -5.17
N SER A 116 -5.48 17.89 -5.97
CA SER A 116 -5.84 17.02 -7.09
C SER A 116 -4.87 17.19 -8.26
N TYR A 117 -3.56 17.22 -8.01
CA TYR A 117 -2.56 17.32 -9.05
C TYR A 117 -2.19 15.93 -9.55
N ILE A 118 -2.50 15.68 -10.82
CA ILE A 118 -2.00 14.55 -11.58
C ILE A 118 -1.35 15.09 -12.84
N LEU A 119 -0.47 14.32 -13.47
CA LEU A 119 0.24 14.76 -14.68
C LEU A 119 -0.72 15.37 -15.71
N PRO A 120 -0.64 16.69 -15.99
CA PRO A 120 -1.59 17.38 -16.86
C PRO A 120 -1.60 16.81 -18.28
N TYR A 121 -2.75 16.75 -18.93
CA TYR A 121 -2.84 16.21 -20.29
C TYR A 121 -2.08 17.04 -21.34
N THR A 122 -1.81 18.30 -21.03
CA THR A 122 -1.04 19.24 -21.87
C THR A 122 0.47 19.05 -21.78
N SER A 123 0.95 18.23 -20.83
CA SER A 123 2.38 17.89 -20.74
C SER A 123 2.81 16.99 -21.90
N ASP A 124 4.12 16.81 -22.10
CA ASP A 124 4.69 16.02 -23.20
C ASP A 124 5.28 14.64 -22.78
N PRO A 125 4.57 13.79 -22.03
CA PRO A 125 4.93 12.40 -21.87
C PRO A 125 4.34 11.55 -23.01
N PRO A 126 4.86 10.34 -23.24
CA PRO A 126 4.27 9.42 -24.19
C PRO A 126 2.79 9.14 -23.91
N ARG A 127 1.95 9.06 -24.96
CA ARG A 127 0.49 8.84 -24.85
C ARG A 127 0.08 7.65 -23.99
N HIS A 128 0.91 6.61 -23.87
CA HIS A 128 0.61 5.46 -23.03
C HIS A 128 0.59 5.82 -21.53
N ILE A 129 1.35 6.83 -21.10
CA ILE A 129 1.35 7.32 -19.71
C ILE A 129 -0.02 7.92 -19.38
N HIS A 130 -0.52 8.83 -20.21
CA HIS A 130 -1.87 9.40 -20.04
C HIS A 130 -2.98 8.35 -20.06
N ARG A 131 -2.81 7.26 -20.82
CA ARG A 131 -3.76 6.14 -20.83
C ARG A 131 -3.69 5.30 -19.55
N ASN A 132 -2.52 5.19 -18.95
CA ASN A 132 -2.28 4.36 -17.78
C ASN A 132 -2.69 5.06 -16.49
N ILE A 133 -2.56 6.38 -16.39
CA ILE A 133 -2.98 7.16 -15.21
C ILE A 133 -4.42 6.82 -14.75
N PRO A 134 -5.47 6.95 -15.59
CA PRO A 134 -6.83 6.60 -15.17
C PRO A 134 -6.98 5.10 -14.87
N TYR A 135 -6.29 4.24 -15.60
CA TYR A 135 -6.35 2.80 -15.39
C TYR A 135 -5.77 2.38 -14.03
N GLU A 136 -4.59 2.89 -13.68
CA GLU A 136 -3.92 2.60 -12.40
C GLU A 136 -4.69 3.20 -11.21
N ALA A 137 -5.28 4.39 -11.38
CA ALA A 137 -6.13 4.99 -10.35
C ALA A 137 -7.37 4.13 -10.07
N LEU A 138 -8.06 3.66 -11.12
CA LEU A 138 -9.21 2.75 -10.98
C LEU A 138 -8.80 1.38 -10.42
N LEU A 139 -7.64 0.86 -10.84
CA LEU A 139 -7.10 -0.40 -10.33
C LEU A 139 -6.81 -0.32 -8.83
N ARG A 140 -6.20 0.78 -8.38
CA ARG A 140 -5.97 1.06 -6.95
C ARG A 140 -7.30 1.17 -6.20
N ALA A 141 -8.26 1.91 -6.74
CA ALA A 141 -9.58 2.06 -6.12
C ALA A 141 -10.33 0.73 -5.99
N ALA A 142 -10.36 -0.07 -7.05
CA ALA A 142 -11.03 -1.37 -7.02
C ALA A 142 -10.35 -2.39 -6.09
N ARG A 143 -9.05 -2.24 -5.81
CA ARG A 143 -8.32 -3.08 -4.83
C ARG A 143 -8.55 -2.65 -3.39
N ILE A 144 -8.70 -1.35 -3.13
CA ILE A 144 -8.82 -0.82 -1.78
C ILE A 144 -10.28 -0.77 -1.32
N CYS A 145 -11.20 -0.34 -2.18
CA CYS A 145 -12.60 -0.16 -1.81
C CYS A 145 -13.32 -1.51 -1.70
N LEU A 146 -13.88 -1.82 -0.53
CA LEU A 146 -14.60 -3.09 -0.33
C LEU A 146 -16.02 -3.06 -0.93
N HIS A 147 -16.71 -1.93 -0.84
CA HIS A 147 -18.07 -1.78 -1.35
C HIS A 147 -18.11 -0.99 -2.67
N VAL A 148 -19.08 -1.34 -3.51
CA VAL A 148 -19.29 -0.69 -4.82
C VAL A 148 -19.53 0.81 -4.68
N ASN A 149 -20.22 1.25 -3.62
CA ASN A 149 -20.50 2.65 -3.38
C ASN A 149 -19.23 3.46 -3.09
N ASP A 150 -18.29 2.92 -2.30
CA ASP A 150 -17.00 3.58 -2.05
C ASP A 150 -16.19 3.72 -3.34
N PHE A 151 -16.17 2.65 -4.13
CA PHE A 151 -15.51 2.65 -5.42
C PHE A 151 -16.15 3.65 -6.39
N TYR A 152 -17.47 3.78 -6.38
CA TYR A 152 -18.20 4.75 -7.20
C TYR A 152 -17.85 6.20 -6.84
N PHE A 153 -17.82 6.54 -5.55
CA PHE A 153 -17.42 7.87 -5.10
C PHE A 153 -15.95 8.17 -5.45
N GLU A 154 -15.06 7.21 -5.28
CA GLU A 154 -13.67 7.37 -5.69
C GLU A 154 -13.54 7.53 -7.21
N ARG A 155 -14.30 6.78 -8.01
CA ARG A 155 -14.33 6.93 -9.47
C ARG A 155 -14.73 8.35 -9.87
N ILE A 156 -15.75 8.93 -9.23
CA ILE A 156 -16.14 10.33 -9.46
C ILE A 156 -14.98 11.27 -9.13
N ARG A 157 -14.30 11.03 -8.00
CA ARG A 157 -13.13 11.85 -7.61
C ARG A 157 -11.99 11.74 -8.64
N ILE A 158 -11.73 10.55 -9.17
CA ILE A 158 -10.74 10.32 -10.23
C ILE A 158 -11.14 11.08 -11.51
N ASP A 159 -12.41 11.00 -11.90
CA ASP A 159 -12.95 11.71 -13.07
C ASP A 159 -12.77 13.23 -12.92
N MET A 160 -13.15 13.78 -11.76
CA MET A 160 -12.94 15.20 -11.44
C MET A 160 -11.47 15.60 -11.46
N SER A 161 -10.58 14.77 -10.91
CA SER A 161 -9.14 15.03 -10.95
C SER A 161 -8.60 15.07 -12.39
N LEU A 162 -9.05 14.16 -13.26
CA LEU A 162 -8.68 14.17 -14.68
C LEU A 162 -9.17 15.43 -15.40
N LEU A 163 -10.40 15.85 -15.15
CA LEU A 163 -10.96 17.07 -15.73
C LEU A 163 -10.18 18.32 -15.28
N LEU A 164 -9.85 18.43 -13.99
CA LEU A 164 -9.07 19.54 -13.44
C LEU A 164 -7.64 19.60 -14.03
N ASN A 165 -7.10 18.47 -14.49
CA ASN A 165 -5.79 18.38 -15.13
C ASN A 165 -5.88 18.33 -16.66
N HIS A 166 -6.96 18.91 -17.22
CA HIS A 166 -7.17 19.15 -18.65
C HIS A 166 -7.28 17.90 -19.54
N TYR A 167 -7.63 16.74 -18.98
CA TYR A 167 -7.91 15.56 -19.80
C TYR A 167 -9.23 15.75 -20.60
N PRO A 168 -9.25 15.48 -21.92
CA PRO A 168 -10.47 15.60 -22.71
C PRO A 168 -11.56 14.66 -22.20
N PRO A 169 -12.83 15.09 -22.06
CA PRO A 169 -13.91 14.22 -21.57
C PRO A 169 -14.06 12.93 -22.37
N SER A 170 -13.96 13.00 -23.70
CA SER A 170 -14.00 11.82 -24.58
C SER A 170 -12.86 10.83 -24.32
N PHE A 171 -11.67 11.33 -23.95
CA PHE A 171 -10.54 10.50 -23.55
C PHE A 171 -10.80 9.82 -22.21
N ILE A 172 -11.33 10.56 -21.24
CA ILE A 172 -11.64 10.02 -19.90
C ILE A 172 -12.68 8.91 -20.01
N THR A 173 -13.82 9.16 -20.65
CA THR A 173 -14.88 8.15 -20.87
C THR A 173 -14.32 6.91 -21.56
N LYS A 174 -13.46 7.09 -22.57
CA LYS A 174 -12.80 5.98 -23.27
C LYS A 174 -11.91 5.15 -22.35
N GLN A 175 -11.10 5.77 -21.49
CA GLN A 175 -10.21 5.04 -20.58
C GLN A 175 -10.98 4.37 -19.42
N ILE A 176 -12.00 5.02 -18.88
CA ILE A 176 -12.89 4.41 -17.87
C ILE A 176 -13.58 3.17 -18.46
N ASN A 177 -14.21 3.30 -19.63
CA ASN A 177 -14.83 2.16 -20.31
C ASN A 177 -13.84 1.04 -20.60
N ARG A 178 -12.59 1.38 -20.99
CA ARG A 178 -11.52 0.40 -21.19
C ARG A 178 -11.23 -0.40 -19.92
N PHE A 179 -11.17 0.24 -18.75
CA PHE A 179 -10.95 -0.47 -17.48
C PHE A 179 -12.05 -1.50 -17.20
N PHE A 180 -13.32 -1.11 -17.31
CA PHE A 180 -14.44 -2.02 -17.05
C PHE A 180 -14.56 -3.13 -18.09
N ARG A 181 -14.31 -2.84 -19.38
CA ARG A 181 -14.29 -3.86 -20.44
C ARG A 181 -13.20 -4.90 -20.23
N LEU A 182 -11.98 -4.47 -19.90
CA LEU A 182 -10.85 -5.39 -19.68
C LEU A 182 -11.05 -6.33 -18.48
N ASN A 183 -11.88 -5.92 -17.51
CA ASN A 183 -12.17 -6.73 -16.33
C ASN A 183 -13.60 -7.31 -16.34
N ASN A 184 -14.29 -7.32 -17.49
CA ASN A 184 -15.65 -7.86 -17.64
C ASN A 184 -16.67 -7.31 -16.62
N ALA A 185 -16.54 -6.04 -16.24
CA ALA A 185 -17.29 -5.42 -15.14
C ALA A 185 -18.13 -4.22 -15.60
N MET A 186 -18.63 -4.23 -16.84
CA MET A 186 -19.41 -3.11 -17.41
C MET A 186 -20.70 -2.81 -16.63
N SER A 187 -21.35 -3.81 -16.04
CA SER A 187 -22.55 -3.61 -15.20
C SER A 187 -22.27 -2.80 -13.94
N VAL A 188 -21.04 -2.86 -13.39
CA VAL A 188 -20.64 -2.01 -12.26
C VAL A 188 -20.68 -0.53 -12.63
N LEU A 189 -20.32 -0.19 -13.87
CA LEU A 189 -20.34 1.20 -14.34
C LEU A 189 -21.75 1.75 -14.52
N HIS A 190 -22.70 0.93 -14.96
CA HIS A 190 -24.05 1.37 -15.32
C HIS A 190 -25.07 1.22 -14.20
N GLU A 191 -24.96 0.14 -13.43
CA GLU A 191 -26.01 -0.31 -12.49
C GLU A 191 -25.50 -0.45 -11.05
N LEU A 192 -24.22 -0.18 -10.80
CA LEU A 192 -23.58 -0.40 -9.48
C LEU A 192 -23.78 -1.82 -8.94
N ASN A 193 -23.77 -2.81 -9.85
CA ASN A 193 -23.99 -4.21 -9.49
C ASN A 193 -22.95 -4.71 -8.47
N GLU A 194 -23.41 -5.04 -7.26
CA GLU A 194 -22.55 -5.44 -6.14
C GLU A 194 -21.85 -6.78 -6.39
N ASP A 195 -22.54 -7.78 -6.95
CA ASP A 195 -21.99 -9.11 -7.18
C ASP A 195 -20.84 -9.08 -8.19
N VAL A 196 -21.04 -8.33 -9.29
CA VAL A 196 -20.00 -8.16 -10.32
C VAL A 196 -18.83 -7.34 -9.77
N TYR A 197 -19.10 -6.32 -8.95
CA TYR A 197 -18.05 -5.57 -8.28
C TYR A 197 -17.26 -6.45 -7.31
N HIS A 198 -17.93 -7.30 -6.55
CA HIS A 198 -17.27 -8.20 -5.62
C HIS A 198 -16.36 -9.19 -6.37
N HIS A 199 -16.82 -9.75 -7.49
CA HIS A 199 -16.00 -10.59 -8.35
C HIS A 199 -14.78 -9.84 -8.91
N LEU A 200 -14.96 -8.61 -9.39
CA LEU A 200 -13.89 -7.71 -9.84
C LEU A 200 -12.85 -7.50 -8.73
N HIS A 201 -13.30 -7.08 -7.54
CA HIS A 201 -12.46 -6.80 -6.38
C HIS A 201 -11.61 -8.02 -6.00
N GLN A 202 -12.23 -9.19 -5.83
CA GLN A 202 -11.54 -10.43 -5.50
C GLN A 202 -10.52 -10.83 -6.56
N THR A 203 -10.87 -10.68 -7.83
CA THR A 203 -9.98 -11.00 -8.95
C THR A 203 -8.74 -10.09 -8.92
N LEU A 204 -8.94 -8.78 -8.75
CA LEU A 204 -7.85 -7.79 -8.75
C LEU A 204 -6.94 -7.89 -7.52
N LEU A 205 -7.46 -8.31 -6.36
CA LEU A 205 -6.66 -8.59 -5.17
C LEU A 205 -5.73 -9.80 -5.37
N ARG A 206 -6.23 -10.85 -6.02
CA ARG A 206 -5.46 -12.08 -6.27
C ARG A 206 -4.46 -11.95 -7.41
N GLN A 207 -4.62 -10.95 -8.29
CA GLN A 207 -3.72 -10.74 -9.41
C GLN A 207 -2.26 -10.62 -8.95
N PRO A 208 -1.32 -11.36 -9.59
CA PRO A 208 0.08 -11.26 -9.22
C PRO A 208 0.66 -9.93 -9.68
N THR A 209 1.45 -9.30 -8.80
CA THR A 209 2.17 -8.08 -9.11
C THR A 209 3.21 -8.35 -10.20
N ARG A 210 3.68 -7.30 -10.88
CA ARG A 210 4.76 -7.44 -11.88
C ARG A 210 6.00 -8.12 -11.29
N ARG A 211 6.32 -7.81 -10.03
CA ARG A 211 7.44 -8.43 -9.30
C ARG A 211 7.20 -9.91 -9.07
N GLU A 212 6.01 -10.30 -8.61
CA GLU A 212 5.64 -11.71 -8.44
C GLU A 212 5.66 -12.47 -9.76
N LYS A 213 5.13 -11.90 -10.84
CA LYS A 213 5.23 -12.52 -12.18
C LYS A 213 6.68 -12.73 -12.59
N THR A 214 7.54 -11.74 -12.32
CA THR A 214 8.98 -11.83 -12.61
C THR A 214 9.65 -12.92 -11.75
N LEU A 215 9.33 -13.00 -10.46
CA LEU A 215 9.85 -14.03 -9.56
C LEU A 215 9.37 -15.43 -9.96
N ILE A 216 8.07 -15.60 -10.26
CA ILE A 216 7.50 -16.86 -10.76
C ILE A 216 8.21 -17.28 -12.03
N TYR A 217 8.43 -16.35 -12.97
CA TYR A 217 9.17 -16.62 -14.20
C TYR A 217 10.62 -17.05 -13.91
N MET A 218 11.31 -16.38 -12.97
CA MET A 218 12.66 -16.73 -12.56
C MET A 218 12.73 -18.10 -11.87
N MET A 219 11.72 -18.47 -11.08
CA MET A 219 11.61 -19.80 -10.46
C MET A 219 11.40 -20.91 -11.51
N HIS A 220 10.63 -20.66 -12.57
CA HIS A 220 10.40 -21.63 -13.64
C HIS A 220 11.57 -21.72 -14.63
N TYR A 221 12.34 -20.64 -14.81
CA TYR A 221 13.45 -20.56 -15.77
C TYR A 221 14.73 -19.97 -15.14
N PRO A 222 15.34 -20.64 -14.14
CA PRO A 222 16.45 -20.10 -13.34
C PRO A 222 17.73 -19.90 -14.15
N THR A 223 17.90 -20.62 -15.26
CA THR A 223 19.07 -20.52 -16.15
C THR A 223 19.05 -19.29 -17.05
N VAL A 224 17.87 -18.69 -17.29
CA VAL A 224 17.69 -17.53 -18.19
C VAL A 224 17.86 -16.20 -17.44
N LYS A 225 17.50 -16.17 -16.15
CA LYS A 225 17.72 -15.03 -15.24
C LYS A 225 17.96 -15.53 -13.82
N PRO A 226 19.20 -15.46 -13.28
CA PRO A 226 19.51 -15.98 -11.95
C PRO A 226 18.82 -15.17 -10.85
N LEU A 227 18.36 -15.86 -9.80
CA LEU A 227 17.80 -15.26 -8.59
C LEU A 227 18.92 -14.54 -7.81
N VAL A 228 19.00 -13.21 -7.93
CA VAL A 228 19.73 -12.41 -6.94
C VAL A 228 18.90 -12.41 -5.67
N LEU A 229 19.52 -12.60 -4.50
CA LEU A 229 18.91 -12.64 -3.15
C LEU A 229 17.75 -11.64 -3.03
N GLN A 230 16.52 -12.12 -3.22
CA GLN A 230 15.30 -11.33 -3.08
C GLN A 230 14.57 -11.81 -1.82
N PRO A 231 13.99 -10.88 -1.04
CA PRO A 231 13.31 -11.20 0.21
C PRO A 231 12.16 -12.19 -0.02
N LYS A 232 11.88 -12.98 1.03
CA LYS A 232 10.82 -14.00 1.15
C LYS A 232 9.53 -13.57 0.44
N ILE A 233 8.93 -14.50 -0.31
CA ILE A 233 7.62 -14.30 -0.94
C ILE A 233 6.61 -13.99 0.16
N TRP A 234 6.01 -12.80 0.11
CA TRP A 234 5.00 -12.37 1.07
C TRP A 234 3.77 -13.27 0.93
N ASN A 235 3.30 -13.85 2.04
CA ASN A 235 2.08 -14.65 2.02
C ASN A 235 0.87 -13.71 1.92
N LYS A 236 0.18 -13.73 0.76
CA LYS A 236 -1.02 -12.92 0.52
C LYS A 236 -2.20 -13.30 1.41
N GLU A 237 -2.27 -14.53 1.89
CA GLU A 237 -3.34 -14.97 2.81
C GLU A 237 -3.22 -14.31 4.18
N LEU A 238 -2.01 -13.89 4.58
CA LEU A 238 -1.74 -13.14 5.80
C LEU A 238 -1.97 -11.62 5.66
N MET A 239 -1.77 -11.05 4.45
CA MET A 239 -1.90 -9.60 4.20
C MET A 239 -3.28 -9.17 3.69
N TYR A 240 -3.95 -10.04 2.94
CA TYR A 240 -5.32 -9.85 2.49
C TYR A 240 -6.15 -10.97 3.10
N PRO A 241 -6.54 -10.87 4.38
CA PRO A 241 -7.48 -11.84 4.92
C PRO A 241 -8.69 -11.83 4.00
N CYS A 242 -9.02 -13.00 3.44
CA CYS A 242 -10.30 -13.20 2.78
C CYS A 242 -11.38 -12.81 3.80
N TYR A 243 -11.94 -11.60 3.69
CA TYR A 243 -12.99 -11.06 4.57
C TYR A 243 -14.32 -11.85 4.48
N LEU A 244 -14.30 -12.98 3.79
CA LEU A 244 -15.41 -13.88 3.51
C LEU A 244 -14.97 -15.31 3.80
N ARG A 245 -14.81 -15.65 5.08
CA ARG A 245 -15.13 -16.99 5.55
C ARG A 245 -16.22 -16.82 6.60
N THR A 246 -17.46 -16.84 6.11
CA THR A 246 -18.62 -17.27 6.90
C THR A 246 -18.43 -18.70 7.35
#